data_AF-A0A075JH53-F1
#
_entry.id   AF-A0A075JH53-F1
#
_cell.length_a   1.000
_cell.length_b   1.000
_cell.length_c   1.000
_cell.angle_alpha   90.00
_cell.angle_beta   90.00
_cell.angle_gamma   90.00
#
_symmetry.space_group_name_H-M   'P 1'
#
loop_
_entity.id
_entity.type
_entity.pdbx_description
1 polymer ?
#
loop_
_entity_poly.entity_id
_entity_poly.type
_entity_poly.pdbx_seq_one_letter_code
_entity_poly.pdbx_strand_id
1 'polypeptide(L)'
;MLLLLVVAAAALVLLTRRSVRTSVVTWMATRLGPDARSGRRAALLWHGSAFLAAVATLTGAWFGVRAGGAARWVGDAAAIAVVLGYLPFTSLGAPKMTRWQKSFGQHLAEAGAARSAATACADVARVFSVVGVLVALAALVVVSGRGA
;
A
#
# COMPACT_ATOMS: atom_id res chain seq x y z
N MET A 1 -14.48 -20.12 3.96
CA MET A 1 -14.72 -18.66 3.95
C MET A 1 -13.43 -17.84 3.94
N LEU A 2 -12.50 -18.04 4.88
CA LEU A 2 -11.29 -17.21 5.00
C LEU A 2 -10.40 -17.24 3.74
N LEU A 3 -10.23 -18.41 3.12
CA LEU A 3 -9.52 -18.56 1.84
C LEU A 3 -10.19 -17.76 0.70
N LEU A 4 -11.53 -17.81 0.59
CA LEU A 4 -12.27 -17.08 -0.45
C LEU A 4 -12.16 -15.56 -0.26
N LEU A 5 -12.14 -15.08 0.98
CA LEU A 5 -11.89 -13.66 1.29
C LEU A 5 -10.47 -13.25 0.91
N VAL A 6 -9.46 -14.07 1.20
CA VAL A 6 -8.07 -13.82 0.78
C VAL A 6 -7.95 -13.79 -0.74
N VAL A 7 -8.59 -14.72 -1.45
CA VAL A 7 -8.59 -14.76 -2.92
C VAL A 7 -9.31 -13.55 -3.52
N ALA A 8 -10.47 -13.16 -2.98
CA ALA A 8 -11.20 -11.97 -3.42
C ALA A 8 -10.41 -10.69 -3.15
N ALA A 9 -9.77 -10.57 -1.98
CA ALA A 9 -8.89 -9.45 -1.66
C ALA A 9 -7.68 -9.40 -2.60
N ALA A 10 -7.04 -10.53 -2.89
CA ALA A 10 -5.94 -10.61 -3.83
C ALA A 10 -6.37 -10.23 -5.26
N ALA A 11 -7.54 -10.69 -5.71
CA ALA A 11 -8.11 -10.33 -7.01
C ALA A 11 -8.42 -8.83 -7.09
N LEU A 12 -9.01 -8.25 -6.03
CA LEU A 12 -9.31 -6.82 -5.96
C LEU A 12 -8.02 -5.98 -5.95
N VAL A 13 -6.99 -6.43 -5.23
CA VAL A 13 -5.64 -5.83 -5.23
C VAL A 13 -5.05 -5.84 -6.63
N LEU A 14 -5.16 -6.95 -7.37
CA LEU A 14 -4.67 -7.05 -8.74
C LEU A 14 -5.46 -6.15 -9.71
N LEU A 15 -6.78 -6.05 -9.55
CA LEU A 15 -7.66 -5.21 -10.36
C LEU A 15 -7.42 -3.71 -10.11
N THR A 16 -7.39 -3.28 -8.86
CA THR A 16 -7.06 -1.90 -8.47
C THR A 16 -5.64 -1.54 -8.92
N ARG A 17 -4.67 -2.45 -8.76
CA ARG A 17 -3.32 -2.25 -9.28
C ARG A 17 -3.30 -2.07 -10.81
N ARG A 18 -4.13 -2.78 -11.57
CA ARG A 18 -4.19 -2.59 -13.03
C ARG A 18 -4.84 -1.26 -13.43
N SER A 19 -5.94 -0.89 -12.78
CA SER A 19 -6.70 0.34 -13.07
C SER A 19 -5.95 1.60 -12.65
N VAL A 20 -5.35 1.59 -11.45
CA VAL A 20 -4.87 2.81 -10.79
C VAL A 20 -3.39 3.07 -11.06
N ARG A 21 -2.63 2.08 -11.55
CA ARG A 21 -1.19 2.21 -11.78
C ARG A 21 -0.84 3.33 -12.75
N THR A 22 -1.55 3.46 -13.87
CA THR A 22 -1.24 4.49 -14.87
C THR A 22 -1.46 5.88 -14.29
N SER A 23 -2.61 6.10 -13.64
CA SER A 23 -2.95 7.38 -13.00
C SER A 23 -2.03 7.74 -11.84
N VAL A 24 -1.64 6.77 -11.01
CA VAL A 24 -0.70 7.00 -9.89
C VAL A 24 0.71 7.27 -10.41
N VAL A 25 1.15 6.57 -11.44
CA VAL A 25 2.47 6.78 -12.04
C VAL A 25 2.56 8.16 -12.67
N THR A 26 1.57 8.58 -13.46
CA THR A 26 1.55 9.92 -14.06
C THR A 26 1.45 11.00 -12.99
N TRP A 27 0.52 10.85 -12.04
CA TRP A 27 0.39 11.78 -10.92
C TRP A 27 1.69 11.90 -10.12
N MET A 28 2.35 10.78 -9.79
CA MET A 28 3.57 10.80 -8.99
C MET A 28 4.76 11.34 -9.78
N ALA A 29 4.85 11.05 -11.09
CA ALA A 29 5.89 11.60 -11.95
C ALA A 29 5.89 13.14 -11.96
N THR A 30 4.70 13.77 -11.92
CA THR A 30 4.59 15.24 -11.85
C THR A 30 5.05 15.84 -10.51
N ARG A 31 5.22 15.03 -9.45
CA ARG A 31 5.52 15.51 -8.08
C ARG A 31 6.88 15.10 -7.53
N LEU A 32 7.65 14.30 -8.25
CA LEU A 32 8.96 13.80 -7.79
C LEU A 32 10.06 14.87 -7.79
N GLY A 33 9.83 16.01 -8.47
CA GLY A 33 10.81 17.07 -8.60
C GLY A 33 12.03 16.67 -9.44
N PRO A 34 13.03 17.55 -9.56
CA PRO A 34 14.13 17.36 -10.50
C PRO A 34 15.22 16.37 -10.03
N ASP A 35 15.33 16.10 -8.72
CA ASP A 35 16.51 15.40 -8.17
C ASP A 35 16.16 14.22 -7.25
N ALA A 36 17.16 13.38 -6.96
CA ALA A 36 17.01 12.23 -6.07
C ALA A 36 16.51 12.59 -4.66
N ARG A 37 16.92 13.74 -4.10
CA ARG A 37 16.48 14.18 -2.77
C ARG A 37 14.99 14.56 -2.77
N SER A 38 14.53 15.32 -3.76
CA SER A 38 13.12 15.69 -3.88
C SER A 38 12.26 14.44 -4.11
N GLY A 39 12.74 13.52 -4.97
CA GLY A 39 12.05 12.26 -5.26
C GLY A 39 11.92 11.38 -4.03
N ARG A 40 12.99 11.26 -3.23
CA ARG A 40 12.97 10.53 -1.96
C ARG A 40 12.02 11.16 -0.95
N ARG A 41 12.05 12.49 -0.79
CA ARG A 41 11.17 13.20 0.15
C ARG A 41 9.70 13.06 -0.24
N ALA A 42 9.37 13.23 -1.52
CA ALA A 42 8.01 13.04 -2.02
C ALA A 42 7.51 11.61 -1.78
N ALA A 43 8.33 10.60 -2.09
CA ALA A 43 8.01 9.20 -1.85
C ALA A 43 7.81 8.89 -0.36
N LEU A 44 8.65 9.44 0.52
CA LEU A 44 8.53 9.29 1.98
C LEU A 44 7.27 9.95 2.53
N LEU A 45 6.92 11.15 2.08
CA LEU A 45 5.68 11.83 2.49
C LEU A 45 4.46 11.03 2.04
N TRP A 46 4.48 10.55 0.79
CA TRP A 46 3.38 9.80 0.20
C TRP A 46 3.16 8.44 0.89
N HIS A 47 4.20 7.61 0.97
CA HIS A 47 4.10 6.32 1.64
C HIS A 47 3.98 6.42 3.16
N GLY A 48 4.64 7.41 3.78
CA GLY A 48 4.60 7.66 5.21
C GLY A 48 3.25 8.15 5.70
N SER A 49 2.58 9.06 4.97
CA SER A 49 1.22 9.49 5.31
C SER A 49 0.22 8.34 5.19
N ALA A 50 0.31 7.54 4.12
CA ALA A 50 -0.51 6.35 3.96
C ALA A 50 -0.26 5.32 5.08
N PHE A 51 1.00 5.16 5.52
CA PHE A 51 1.35 4.31 6.66
C PHE A 51 0.71 4.80 7.96
N LEU A 52 0.87 6.09 8.29
CA LEU A 52 0.28 6.68 9.48
C LEU A 52 -1.24 6.54 9.49
N ALA A 53 -1.90 6.74 8.35
CA ALA A 53 -3.33 6.51 8.21
C ALA A 53 -3.69 5.04 8.49
N ALA A 54 -2.97 4.09 7.89
CA ALA A 54 -3.19 2.66 8.13
C ALA A 54 -3.01 2.27 9.61
N VAL A 55 -1.97 2.78 10.28
CA VAL A 55 -1.73 2.54 11.70
C VAL A 55 -2.86 3.13 12.56
N ALA A 56 -3.29 4.36 12.30
CA ALA A 56 -4.39 4.98 13.03
C ALA A 56 -5.70 4.20 12.84
N THR A 57 -6.00 3.78 11.61
CA THR A 57 -7.18 2.97 11.29
C THR A 57 -7.13 1.60 11.97
N LEU A 58 -5.99 0.91 11.97
CA LEU A 58 -5.83 -0.38 12.66
C LEU A 58 -5.93 -0.24 14.18
N THR A 59 -5.42 0.86 14.73
CA THR A 59 -5.55 1.16 16.16
C THR A 59 -7.01 1.35 16.53
N GLY A 60 -7.75 2.15 15.75
CA GLY A 60 -9.21 2.30 15.93
C GLY A 60 -9.95 0.98 15.75
N ALA A 61 -9.58 0.17 14.76
CA ALA A 61 -10.15 -1.14 14.51
C ALA A 61 -9.97 -2.09 15.70
N TRP A 62 -8.78 -2.12 16.29
CA TRP A 62 -8.47 -2.93 17.47
C TRP A 62 -9.39 -2.59 18.66
N PHE A 63 -9.57 -1.30 18.96
CA PHE A 63 -10.49 -0.88 20.01
C PHE A 63 -11.96 -1.18 19.67
N GLY A 64 -12.36 -0.97 18.41
CA GLY A 64 -13.71 -1.29 17.93
C GLY A 64 -14.06 -2.77 18.06
N VAL A 65 -13.12 -3.67 17.71
CA VAL A 65 -13.29 -5.12 17.87
C VAL A 65 -13.47 -5.51 19.34
N ARG A 66 -12.73 -4.88 20.27
CA ARG A 66 -12.84 -5.14 21.71
C ARG A 66 -14.09 -4.57 22.37
N ALA A 67 -14.64 -3.48 21.86
CA ALA A 67 -15.86 -2.87 22.41
C ALA A 67 -17.11 -3.74 22.21
N GLY A 68 -17.08 -4.71 21.29
CA GLY A 68 -18.20 -5.60 21.01
C GLY A 68 -19.35 -4.92 20.24
N GLY A 69 -20.47 -5.65 20.05
CA GLY A 69 -21.66 -5.11 19.38
C GLY A 69 -21.41 -4.57 17.97
N ALA A 70 -22.02 -3.43 17.62
CA ALA A 70 -21.89 -2.80 16.31
C ALA A 70 -20.48 -2.27 16.02
N ALA A 71 -19.73 -1.84 17.05
CA ALA A 71 -18.37 -1.31 16.92
C ALA A 71 -17.38 -2.36 16.40
N ARG A 72 -17.66 -3.65 16.65
CA ARG A 72 -16.88 -4.77 16.10
C ARG A 72 -16.94 -4.85 14.58
N TRP A 73 -18.12 -4.66 14.00
CA TRP A 73 -18.28 -4.67 12.53
C TRP A 73 -17.57 -3.50 11.87
N VAL A 74 -17.58 -2.33 12.53
CA VAL A 74 -16.83 -1.14 12.07
C VAL A 74 -15.32 -1.42 12.13
N GLY A 75 -14.83 -2.08 13.18
CA GLY A 75 -13.43 -2.48 13.28
C GLY A 75 -13.01 -3.48 12.21
N ASP A 76 -13.83 -4.49 11.94
CA ASP A 76 -13.59 -5.47 10.86
C ASP A 76 -13.55 -4.77 9.48
N ALA A 77 -14.51 -3.90 9.19
CA ALA A 77 -14.56 -3.14 7.95
C ALA A 77 -13.33 -2.22 7.78
N ALA A 78 -12.90 -1.57 8.86
CA ALA A 78 -11.72 -0.71 8.88
C ALA A 78 -10.43 -1.52 8.61
N ALA A 79 -10.27 -2.69 9.23
CA ALA A 79 -9.12 -3.57 8.99
C ALA A 79 -9.09 -4.08 7.53
N ILE A 80 -10.24 -4.47 6.99
CA ILE A 80 -10.36 -4.89 5.59
C ILE A 80 -10.03 -3.72 4.65
N ALA A 81 -10.53 -2.51 4.93
CA ALA A 81 -10.22 -1.32 4.15
C ALA A 81 -8.71 -1.01 4.13
N VAL A 82 -8.01 -1.21 5.25
CA VAL A 82 -6.54 -1.08 5.29
C VAL A 82 -5.87 -2.12 4.38
N VAL A 83 -6.29 -3.38 4.42
CA VAL A 83 -5.72 -4.42 3.53
C VAL A 83 -5.99 -4.09 2.06
N LEU A 84 -7.22 -3.69 1.72
CA LEU A 84 -7.63 -3.42 0.35
C LEU A 84 -7.07 -2.09 -0.19
N GLY A 85 -6.82 -1.10 0.65
CA GLY A 85 -6.29 0.21 0.25
C GLY A 85 -4.77 0.28 0.30
N TYR A 86 -4.17 -0.19 1.40
CA TYR A 86 -2.74 0.00 1.67
C TYR A 86 -1.86 -1.05 1.00
N LEU A 87 -2.30 -2.31 0.92
CA LEU A 87 -1.50 -3.39 0.32
C LEU A 87 -1.28 -3.21 -1.21
N PRO A 88 -2.30 -2.92 -2.05
CA PRO A 88 -2.06 -2.66 -3.46
C PRO A 88 -1.16 -1.44 -3.67
N PHE A 89 -1.35 -0.41 -2.86
CA PHE A 89 -0.61 0.84 -2.92
C PHE A 89 0.88 0.68 -2.62
N THR A 90 1.22 -0.05 -1.57
CA THR A 90 2.61 -0.36 -1.20
C THR A 90 3.25 -1.41 -2.13
N SER A 91 2.45 -2.33 -2.69
CA SER A 91 2.93 -3.32 -3.66
C SER A 91 3.37 -2.75 -5.01
N LEU A 92 3.11 -1.46 -5.29
CA LEU A 92 3.63 -0.78 -6.47
C LEU A 92 5.17 -0.72 -6.46
N GLY A 93 5.78 -0.66 -5.26
CA GLY A 93 7.23 -0.72 -5.07
C GLY A 93 7.82 -2.12 -5.04
N ALA A 94 6.99 -3.17 -5.12
CA ALA A 94 7.47 -4.55 -5.05
C ALA A 94 8.53 -4.83 -6.14
N PRO A 95 9.56 -5.62 -5.83
CA PRO A 95 10.59 -5.97 -6.80
C PRO A 95 9.99 -6.65 -8.03
N LYS A 96 10.68 -6.50 -9.18
CA LYS A 96 10.32 -7.20 -10.41
C LYS A 96 10.31 -8.70 -10.12
N MET A 97 9.21 -9.37 -10.43
CA MET A 97 9.12 -10.83 -10.33
C MET A 97 9.80 -11.50 -11.53
N THR A 98 9.87 -10.80 -12.67
CA THR A 98 10.49 -11.32 -13.90
C THR A 98 11.38 -10.27 -14.57
N ARG A 99 12.36 -10.73 -15.36
CA ARG A 99 13.29 -9.88 -16.12
C ARG A 99 12.57 -8.98 -17.14
N TRP A 100 11.37 -9.39 -17.56
CA TRP A 100 10.52 -8.72 -18.55
C TRP A 100 9.59 -7.65 -17.97
N GLN A 101 9.44 -7.59 -16.63
CA GLN A 101 8.63 -6.55 -16.00
C GLN A 101 9.41 -5.24 -15.91
N LYS A 102 8.80 -4.12 -16.29
CA LYS A 102 9.37 -2.78 -16.05
C LYS A 102 9.31 -2.44 -14.56
N SER A 103 10.37 -1.81 -14.03
CA SER A 103 10.41 -1.44 -12.61
C SER A 103 9.49 -0.24 -12.40
N PHE A 104 9.06 -0.05 -11.15
CA PHE A 104 8.31 1.15 -10.80
C PHE A 104 9.04 2.45 -11.19
N GLY A 105 10.36 2.50 -10.95
CA GLY A 105 11.20 3.62 -11.40
C GLY A 105 11.27 3.77 -12.92
N GLN A 106 11.24 2.68 -13.70
CA GLN A 106 11.16 2.76 -15.16
C GLN A 106 9.82 3.33 -15.63
N HIS A 107 8.71 2.92 -15.01
CA HIS A 107 7.39 3.51 -15.30
C HIS A 107 7.32 5.01 -14.97
N LEU A 108 7.93 5.43 -13.86
CA LEU A 108 8.01 6.84 -13.50
C LEU A 108 8.87 7.65 -14.48
N ALA A 109 10.01 7.09 -14.92
CA ALA A 109 10.86 7.73 -15.92
C ALA A 109 10.17 7.84 -17.28
N GLU A 110 9.42 6.82 -17.70
CA GLU A 110 8.61 6.83 -18.92
C GLU A 110 7.46 7.85 -18.84
N ALA A 111 6.95 8.12 -17.64
CA ALA A 111 5.95 9.15 -17.38
C ALA A 111 6.54 10.57 -17.22
N GLY A 112 7.84 10.75 -17.47
CA GLY A 112 8.49 12.06 -17.50
C GLY A 112 9.23 12.46 -16.22
N ALA A 113 9.35 11.59 -15.21
CA ALA A 113 10.14 11.88 -14.03
C ALA A 113 11.65 11.82 -14.33
N ALA A 114 12.43 12.69 -13.68
CA ALA A 114 13.89 12.61 -13.73
C ALA A 114 14.36 11.22 -13.24
N ARG A 115 15.28 10.57 -13.97
CA ARG A 115 15.71 9.19 -13.67
C ARG A 115 16.22 9.05 -12.24
N SER A 116 16.97 10.03 -11.74
CA SER A 116 17.52 10.05 -10.37
C SER A 116 16.42 10.13 -9.30
N ALA A 117 15.36 10.90 -9.54
CA ALA A 117 14.19 10.99 -8.67
C ALA A 117 13.34 9.71 -8.72
N ALA A 118 13.17 9.13 -9.92
CA ALA A 118 12.42 7.90 -10.14
C ALA A 118 13.06 6.68 -9.47
N THR A 119 14.40 6.56 -9.52
CA THR A 119 15.13 5.50 -8.81
C THR A 119 15.03 5.66 -7.30
N ALA A 120 15.24 6.87 -6.79
CA ALA A 120 15.13 7.15 -5.35
C ALA A 120 13.71 6.86 -4.81
N CYS A 121 12.67 7.19 -5.60
CA CYS A 121 11.29 6.83 -5.29
C CYS A 121 11.06 5.31 -5.27
N ALA A 122 11.58 4.60 -6.26
CA ALA A 122 11.45 3.14 -6.33
C ALA A 122 12.11 2.43 -5.14
N ASP A 123 13.24 2.93 -4.65
CA ASP A 123 13.91 2.37 -3.47
C ASP A 123 13.11 2.59 -2.19
N VAL A 124 12.50 3.76 -2.01
CA VAL A 124 11.56 4.01 -0.90
C VAL A 124 10.34 3.08 -1.01
N ALA A 125 9.75 2.97 -2.20
CA ALA A 125 8.59 2.14 -2.43
C ALA A 125 8.86 0.65 -2.13
N ARG A 126 10.08 0.15 -2.39
CA ARG A 126 10.50 -1.21 -2.01
C ARG A 126 10.45 -1.45 -0.51
N VAL A 127 10.98 -0.51 0.29
CA VAL A 127 10.93 -0.60 1.75
C VAL A 127 9.48 -0.64 2.22
N PHE A 128 8.64 0.27 1.70
CA PHE A 128 7.24 0.31 2.08
C PHE A 128 6.42 -0.89 1.58
N SER A 129 6.85 -1.60 0.54
CA SER A 129 6.25 -2.88 0.16
C SER A 129 6.37 -3.92 1.28
N VAL A 130 7.50 -3.96 1.98
CA VAL A 130 7.69 -4.86 3.14
C VAL A 130 6.82 -4.41 4.30
N VAL A 131 6.81 -3.11 4.59
CA VAL A 131 5.94 -2.52 5.61
C VAL A 131 4.46 -2.81 5.32
N GLY A 132 4.04 -2.73 4.05
CA GLY A 132 2.69 -3.07 3.61
C GLY A 132 2.28 -4.49 3.96
N VAL A 133 3.18 -5.46 3.79
CA VAL A 133 2.94 -6.85 4.19
C VAL A 133 2.79 -6.96 5.71
N LEU A 134 3.65 -6.31 6.49
CA LEU A 134 3.56 -6.31 7.96
C LEU A 134 2.25 -5.69 8.45
N VAL A 135 1.81 -4.59 7.84
CA VAL A 135 0.52 -3.94 8.14
C VAL A 135 -0.66 -4.84 7.79
N ALA A 136 -0.61 -5.56 6.66
CA ALA A 136 -1.65 -6.52 6.31
C ALA A 136 -1.69 -7.71 7.28
N LEU A 137 -0.53 -8.20 7.73
CA LEU A 137 -0.46 -9.23 8.78
C LEU A 137 -1.06 -8.71 10.09
N ALA A 138 -0.74 -7.48 10.51
CA ALA A 138 -1.34 -6.86 11.67
C ALA A 138 -2.87 -6.75 11.53
N ALA A 139 -3.37 -6.33 10.37
CA ALA A 139 -4.81 -6.30 10.09
C ALA A 139 -5.46 -7.68 10.21
N LEU A 140 -4.80 -8.74 9.72
CA LEU A 140 -5.28 -10.11 9.88
C LEU A 140 -5.30 -10.53 11.35
N VAL A 141 -4.32 -10.11 12.16
CA VAL A 141 -4.33 -10.34 13.62
C VAL A 141 -5.53 -9.66 14.27
N VAL A 142 -5.83 -8.39 13.93
CA VAL A 142 -7.02 -7.68 14.44
C VAL A 142 -8.30 -8.43 14.10
N VAL A 143 -8.42 -8.92 12.85
CA VAL A 143 -9.61 -9.65 12.38
C VAL A 143 -9.69 -11.08 12.95
N SER A 144 -8.55 -11.71 13.29
CA SER A 144 -8.48 -13.11 13.76
C SER A 144 -8.47 -13.27 15.27
N GLY A 145 -8.28 -12.21 16.06
CA GLY A 145 -8.45 -12.18 17.52
C GLY A 145 -9.89 -12.45 18.02
N ARG A 146 -10.70 -13.19 17.26
CA ARG A 146 -12.12 -13.50 17.49
C ARG A 146 -12.34 -14.55 18.59
N GLY A 147 -11.30 -15.07 19.26
CA GLY A 147 -11.43 -16.26 20.11
C GLY A 147 -10.37 -16.47 21.18
N ALA A 148 -9.91 -15.42 21.87
CA ALA A 148 -9.19 -15.55 23.14
C ALA A 148 -9.97 -14.85 24.25
#